data_AF-A0A2E9Q7C8-F1
#
_entry.id   AF-A0A2E9Q7C8-F1
#
_cell.length_a   1.000
_cell.length_b   1.000
_cell.length_c   1.000
_cell.angle_alpha   90.00
_cell.angle_beta   90.00
_cell.angle_gamma   90.00
#
_symmetry.space_group_name_H-M   'P 1'
#
loop_
_entity.id
_entity.type
_entity.pdbx_description
1 polymer ?
#
loop_
_entity_poly.entity_id
_entity_poly.type
_entity_poly.pdbx_seq_one_letter_code
_entity_poly.pdbx_strand_id
1 'polypeptide(L)'
;MNKNKFHHLLVFRRILAAVSSALICFHVGCIAISILPGTELSVPPQEGQERKRAIQLNLVAGENEAAGVNVGGYNEGAGAIVSLGVYNQVLYSGLNAGLANQSVFSLLSIGLVNESALGWLQLGLLSNHGMSFLNIAPINSGGGVQIGIINAGTSALQLGVINFCDDLVLPVFAYCWD
;
A
#
# COMPACT_ATOMS: atom_id res chain seq x y z
N MET A 1 45.51 -31.33 22.35
CA MET A 1 44.81 -30.02 22.28
C MET A 1 43.38 -30.20 22.78
N ASN A 2 42.96 -29.45 23.81
CA ASN A 2 41.77 -29.77 24.60
C ASN A 2 40.48 -29.33 23.86
N LYS A 3 39.66 -30.28 23.40
CA LYS A 3 38.45 -30.06 22.57
C LYS A 3 37.47 -29.05 23.20
N ASN A 4 37.41 -28.98 24.53
CA ASN A 4 36.56 -28.04 25.24
C ASN A 4 36.96 -26.57 25.01
N LYS A 5 38.25 -26.25 24.92
CA LYS A 5 38.69 -24.86 24.64
C LYS A 5 38.30 -24.40 23.24
N PHE A 6 38.31 -25.31 22.26
CA PHE A 6 37.95 -24.98 20.88
C PHE A 6 36.44 -24.72 20.73
N HIS A 7 35.61 -25.48 21.45
CA HIS A 7 34.16 -25.30 21.45
C HIS A 7 33.74 -23.98 22.10
N HIS A 8 34.36 -23.59 23.22
CA HIS A 8 34.10 -22.30 23.85
C HIS A 8 34.51 -21.11 22.96
N LEU A 9 35.64 -21.22 22.25
CA LEU A 9 36.10 -20.18 21.34
C LEU A 9 35.16 -19.99 20.14
N LEU A 10 34.59 -21.09 19.62
CA LEU A 10 33.67 -21.06 18.48
C LEU A 10 32.31 -20.46 18.88
N VAL A 11 31.81 -20.80 20.07
CA VAL A 11 30.58 -20.22 20.63
C VAL A 11 30.76 -18.73 20.88
N PHE A 12 31.90 -18.33 21.45
CA PHE A 12 32.21 -16.92 21.70
C PHE A 12 32.25 -16.09 20.41
N ARG A 13 32.87 -16.61 19.34
CA ARG A 13 32.88 -15.93 18.03
C ARG A 13 31.48 -15.76 17.43
N ARG A 14 30.61 -16.76 17.56
CA ARG A 14 29.22 -16.68 17.08
C ARG A 14 28.41 -15.65 17.84
N ILE A 15 28.56 -15.61 19.17
CA ILE A 15 27.91 -14.60 20.00
C ILE A 15 28.40 -13.19 19.63
N LEU A 16 29.71 -13.01 19.45
CA LEU A 16 30.28 -11.72 19.08
C LEU A 16 29.77 -11.23 17.71
N ALA A 17 29.65 -12.12 16.72
CA ALA A 17 29.12 -11.79 15.40
C ALA A 17 27.62 -11.45 15.43
N ALA A 18 26.83 -12.17 16.23
CA ALA A 18 25.41 -11.88 16.42
C ALA A 18 25.21 -10.51 17.09
N VAL A 19 26.00 -10.22 18.14
CA VAL A 19 25.97 -8.93 18.85
C VAL A 19 26.43 -7.79 17.94
N SER A 20 27.49 -7.97 17.15
CA SER A 20 27.93 -6.92 16.22
C SER A 20 26.90 -6.66 15.12
N SER A 21 26.27 -7.72 14.58
CA SER A 21 25.19 -7.57 13.59
C SER A 21 24.01 -6.81 14.18
N ALA A 22 23.60 -7.13 15.41
CA ALA A 22 22.51 -6.44 16.08
C ALA A 22 22.84 -4.95 16.34
N LEU A 23 24.08 -4.65 16.75
CA LEU A 23 24.55 -3.28 16.94
C LEU A 23 24.59 -2.48 15.64
N ILE A 24 25.02 -3.10 14.54
CA ILE A 24 25.02 -2.47 13.20
C ILE A 24 23.58 -2.20 12.76
N CYS A 25 22.66 -3.17 12.90
CA CYS A 25 21.25 -2.96 12.59
C CYS A 25 20.63 -1.83 13.43
N PHE A 26 20.97 -1.77 14.72
CA PHE A 26 20.52 -0.71 15.61
C PHE A 26 21.07 0.66 15.20
N HIS A 27 22.37 0.76 14.88
CA HIS A 27 22.98 2.01 14.42
C HIS A 27 22.40 2.45 13.07
N VAL A 28 22.23 1.54 12.11
CA VAL A 28 21.61 1.85 10.81
C VAL A 28 20.16 2.31 11.00
N GLY A 29 19.41 1.68 11.90
CA GLY A 29 18.05 2.10 12.26
C GLY A 29 17.99 3.50 12.87
N CYS A 30 18.84 3.80 13.85
CA CYS A 30 18.91 5.12 14.48
C CYS A 30 19.40 6.21 13.51
N ILE A 31 20.33 5.88 12.64
CA ILE A 31 20.86 6.80 11.62
C ILE A 31 19.79 7.11 10.56
N ALA A 32 18.99 6.13 10.13
CA ALA A 32 17.90 6.36 9.18
C ALA A 32 16.83 7.32 9.70
N ILE A 33 16.56 7.31 11.02
CA ILE A 33 15.59 8.23 11.67
C ILE A 33 16.19 9.65 11.85
N SER A 34 17.52 9.76 11.89
CA SER A 34 18.25 11.01 12.17
C SER A 34 18.66 11.81 10.91
N ILE A 35 18.81 11.16 9.74
CA ILE A 35 19.42 11.80 8.55
C ILE A 35 18.50 12.79 7.82
N LEU A 36 17.17 12.68 7.89
CA LEU A 36 16.29 13.59 7.15
C LEU A 36 15.63 14.62 8.08
N PRO A 37 15.86 15.93 7.87
CA PRO A 37 15.05 16.94 8.54
C PRO A 37 13.58 16.74 8.16
N GLY A 38 12.72 16.50 9.17
CA GLY A 38 11.29 16.25 9.00
C GLY A 38 10.85 14.79 9.09
N THR A 39 11.76 13.82 9.34
CA THR A 39 11.40 12.43 9.63
C THR A 39 11.33 12.20 11.13
N GLU A 40 10.17 12.49 11.73
CA GLU A 40 9.93 12.19 13.15
C GLU A 40 8.69 11.32 13.29
N LEU A 41 8.72 10.43 14.29
CA LEU A 41 7.58 9.64 14.71
C LEU A 41 6.59 10.57 15.40
N SER A 42 5.48 10.90 14.75
CA SER A 42 4.37 11.61 15.38
C SER A 42 3.26 10.63 15.74
N VAL A 43 2.99 10.50 17.03
CA VAL A 43 1.88 9.71 17.58
C VAL A 43 0.68 10.65 17.72
N PRO A 44 -0.52 10.25 17.27
CA PRO A 44 -1.70 11.12 17.32
C PRO A 44 -2.00 11.68 18.72
N PRO A 45 -2.66 12.86 18.80
CA PRO A 45 -3.11 13.72 17.69
C PRO A 45 -2.01 14.63 17.13
N GLN A 46 -2.03 14.88 15.81
CA GLN A 46 -1.08 15.73 15.09
C GLN A 46 -1.66 17.13 14.83
N GLU A 47 -0.92 18.19 15.19
CA GLU A 47 -1.33 19.59 14.97
C GLU A 47 -0.36 20.36 14.06
N GLY A 48 -0.93 21.18 13.18
CA GLY A 48 -0.20 22.17 12.38
C GLY A 48 0.87 21.57 11.46
N GLN A 49 2.13 21.96 11.67
CA GLN A 49 3.28 21.58 10.84
C GLN A 49 3.55 20.07 10.84
N GLU A 50 3.06 19.33 11.84
CA GLU A 50 3.27 17.88 11.93
C GLU A 50 2.53 17.09 10.84
N ARG A 51 1.52 17.69 10.20
CA ARG A 51 0.73 17.10 9.11
C ARG A 51 1.42 17.21 7.73
N LYS A 52 2.59 17.87 7.66
CA LYS A 52 3.36 18.13 6.42
C LYS A 52 4.76 17.51 6.48
N ARG A 53 4.85 16.26 6.91
CA ARG A 53 6.13 15.56 7.09
C ARG A 53 6.47 14.72 5.86
N ALA A 54 7.75 14.69 5.49
CA ALA A 54 8.21 13.87 4.37
C ALA A 54 7.94 12.37 4.62
N ILE A 55 8.08 11.92 5.87
CA ILE A 55 7.72 10.57 6.32
C ILE A 55 6.85 10.71 7.55
N GLN A 56 5.69 10.06 7.54
CA GLN A 56 4.74 10.07 8.63
C GLN A 56 4.35 8.63 9.01
N LEU A 57 4.34 8.35 10.30
CA LEU A 57 4.12 7.03 10.88
C LEU A 57 2.89 7.07 11.78
N ASN A 58 1.75 6.63 11.25
CA ASN A 58 0.45 6.61 11.90
C ASN A 58 0.20 5.25 12.55
N LEU A 59 0.91 4.94 13.65
CA LEU A 59 0.91 3.61 14.31
C LEU A 59 -0.49 2.99 14.48
N VAL A 60 -1.49 3.79 14.85
CA VAL A 60 -2.89 3.34 14.99
C VAL A 60 -3.77 4.07 13.99
N ALA A 61 -3.73 5.40 14.02
CA ALA A 61 -4.42 6.29 13.11
C ALA A 61 -3.56 7.54 12.90
N GLY A 62 -3.86 8.39 11.92
CA GLY A 62 -3.28 9.73 11.83
C GLY A 62 -3.73 10.47 10.58
N GLU A 63 -3.59 11.79 10.64
CA GLU A 63 -4.05 12.72 9.62
C GLU A 63 -2.86 13.47 9.01
N ASN A 64 -2.79 13.46 7.68
CA ASN A 64 -1.68 14.02 6.94
C ASN A 64 -2.21 14.96 5.85
N GLU A 65 -1.77 16.21 5.84
CA GLU A 65 -2.09 17.10 4.71
C GLU A 65 -1.27 16.70 3.48
N ALA A 66 0.04 16.49 3.67
CA ALA A 66 0.92 16.06 2.60
C ALA A 66 2.10 15.28 3.18
N ALA A 67 2.28 14.04 2.74
CA ALA A 67 3.45 13.23 3.05
C ALA A 67 4.15 12.73 1.80
N GLY A 68 5.46 12.53 1.89
CA GLY A 68 6.15 11.69 0.90
C GLY A 68 5.75 10.24 1.11
N VAL A 69 5.97 9.74 2.33
CA VAL A 69 5.63 8.38 2.76
C VAL A 69 4.72 8.46 3.98
N ASN A 70 3.57 7.80 3.90
CA ASN A 70 2.62 7.65 4.99
C ASN A 70 2.49 6.16 5.33
N VAL A 71 2.81 5.75 6.56
CA VAL A 71 2.71 4.34 6.97
C VAL A 71 1.93 4.22 8.27
N GLY A 72 0.92 3.35 8.34
CA GLY A 72 0.11 3.26 9.54
C GLY A 72 -0.99 2.21 9.58
N GLY A 73 -1.72 2.18 10.69
CA GLY A 73 -2.95 1.40 10.80
C GLY A 73 -4.04 2.03 9.92
N TYR A 74 -4.45 3.24 10.30
CA TYR A 74 -5.37 4.10 9.58
C TYR A 74 -4.66 5.38 9.12
N ASN A 75 -4.67 5.62 7.83
CA ASN A 75 -4.01 6.75 7.19
C ASN A 75 -5.04 7.64 6.55
N GLU A 76 -5.26 8.84 7.08
CA GLU A 76 -6.13 9.84 6.46
C GLU A 76 -5.30 10.99 5.92
N GLY A 77 -5.61 11.49 4.73
CA GLY A 77 -4.90 12.66 4.25
C GLY A 77 -5.22 13.17 2.87
N ALA A 78 -4.67 14.35 2.53
CA ALA A 78 -4.88 14.92 1.20
C ALA A 78 -3.89 14.35 0.17
N GLY A 79 -2.64 14.08 0.54
CA GLY A 79 -1.66 13.55 -0.42
C GLY A 79 -0.56 12.71 0.20
N ALA A 80 -0.24 11.58 -0.44
CA ALA A 80 0.95 10.80 -0.14
C ALA A 80 1.59 10.26 -1.43
N ILE A 81 2.90 10.39 -1.64
CA ILE A 81 3.53 9.69 -2.78
C ILE A 81 3.38 8.18 -2.57
N VAL A 82 3.59 7.72 -1.35
CA VAL A 82 3.40 6.33 -0.92
C VAL A 82 2.55 6.32 0.35
N SER A 83 1.39 5.66 0.32
CA SER A 83 0.56 5.37 1.49
C SER A 83 0.51 3.87 1.72
N LEU A 84 0.95 3.41 2.89
CA LEU A 84 0.99 2.01 3.29
C LEU A 84 0.22 1.82 4.59
N GLY A 85 -0.75 0.93 4.63
CA GLY A 85 -1.44 0.70 5.89
C GLY A 85 -2.45 -0.43 5.91
N VAL A 86 -3.24 -0.52 6.98
CA VAL A 86 -4.41 -1.40 6.99
C VAL A 86 -5.53 -0.71 6.22
N TYR A 87 -5.83 0.53 6.57
CA TYR A 87 -6.80 1.35 5.90
C TYR A 87 -6.19 2.67 5.46
N ASN A 88 -6.28 2.99 4.18
CA ASN A 88 -5.79 4.25 3.62
C ASN A 88 -6.95 5.05 3.03
N GLN A 89 -7.17 6.26 3.52
CA GLN A 89 -8.13 7.23 3.00
C GLN A 89 -7.37 8.50 2.57
N VAL A 90 -6.94 8.52 1.32
CA VAL A 90 -6.08 9.59 0.80
C VAL A 90 -6.66 10.20 -0.47
N LEU A 91 -6.72 11.54 -0.60
CA LEU A 91 -7.21 12.13 -1.85
C LEU A 91 -6.31 11.74 -3.03
N TYR A 92 -5.00 11.98 -2.92
CA TYR A 92 -4.03 11.73 -3.99
C TYR A 92 -2.93 10.78 -3.53
N SER A 93 -2.64 9.77 -4.36
CA SER A 93 -1.50 8.90 -4.13
C SER A 93 -0.76 8.46 -5.38
N GLY A 94 0.55 8.27 -5.25
CA GLY A 94 1.32 7.52 -6.24
C GLY A 94 1.08 6.02 -6.05
N LEU A 95 1.46 5.52 -4.88
CA LEU A 95 1.19 4.16 -4.43
C LEU A 95 0.25 4.20 -3.22
N ASN A 96 -0.85 3.47 -3.27
CA ASN A 96 -1.74 3.25 -2.14
C ASN A 96 -1.88 1.74 -1.87
N ALA A 97 -1.18 1.24 -0.85
CA ALA A 97 -1.18 -0.18 -0.53
C ALA A 97 -1.70 -0.47 0.87
N GLY A 98 -2.61 -1.43 0.99
CA GLY A 98 -3.18 -1.80 2.27
C GLY A 98 -4.25 -2.88 2.21
N LEU A 99 -4.92 -3.13 3.32
CA LEU A 99 -6.05 -4.05 3.32
C LEU A 99 -7.23 -3.44 2.55
N ALA A 100 -7.51 -2.17 2.85
CA ALA A 100 -8.54 -1.38 2.19
C ALA A 100 -7.99 0.01 1.85
N ASN A 101 -8.21 0.43 0.61
CA ASN A 101 -7.72 1.67 0.07
C ASN A 101 -8.89 2.47 -0.49
N GLN A 102 -9.10 3.67 0.02
CA GLN A 102 -10.01 4.67 -0.52
C GLN A 102 -9.21 5.86 -1.00
N SER A 103 -9.41 6.24 -2.26
CA SER A 103 -8.76 7.43 -2.80
C SER A 103 -9.57 8.15 -3.86
N VAL A 104 -9.29 9.43 -4.08
CA VAL A 104 -9.84 10.12 -5.26
C VAL A 104 -9.00 9.77 -6.48
N PHE A 105 -7.67 9.81 -6.34
CA PHE A 105 -6.73 9.47 -7.39
C PHE A 105 -5.59 8.59 -6.86
N SER A 106 -5.30 7.51 -7.57
CA SER A 106 -4.13 6.67 -7.31
C SER A 106 -3.47 6.23 -8.61
N LEU A 107 -2.14 6.34 -8.73
CA LEU A 107 -1.44 5.72 -9.86
C LEU A 107 -1.43 4.19 -9.72
N LEU A 108 -1.16 3.68 -8.51
CA LEU A 108 -1.13 2.27 -8.23
C LEU A 108 -1.81 2.00 -6.89
N SER A 109 -2.92 1.25 -6.91
CA SER A 109 -3.56 0.77 -5.70
C SER A 109 -3.43 -0.75 -5.57
N ILE A 110 -2.97 -1.21 -4.39
CA ILE A 110 -2.78 -2.63 -4.09
C ILE A 110 -3.47 -2.94 -2.77
N GLY A 111 -4.47 -3.81 -2.79
CA GLY A 111 -5.14 -4.20 -1.55
C GLY A 111 -6.19 -5.27 -1.71
N LEU A 112 -6.83 -5.69 -0.62
CA LEU A 112 -7.99 -6.56 -0.77
C LEU A 112 -9.16 -5.79 -1.37
N VAL A 113 -9.37 -4.57 -0.89
CA VAL A 113 -10.42 -3.67 -1.38
C VAL A 113 -9.77 -2.38 -1.85
N ASN A 114 -9.97 -2.03 -3.12
CA ASN A 114 -9.56 -0.75 -3.67
C ASN A 114 -10.81 0.01 -4.13
N GLU A 115 -10.97 1.22 -3.62
CA GLU A 115 -11.99 2.17 -4.04
C GLU A 115 -11.30 3.43 -4.54
N SER A 116 -11.53 3.78 -5.80
CA SER A 116 -10.98 5.02 -6.33
C SER A 116 -11.88 5.71 -7.35
N ALA A 117 -11.97 7.05 -7.31
CA ALA A 117 -12.66 7.76 -8.37
C ALA A 117 -11.89 7.65 -9.70
N LEU A 118 -10.56 7.81 -9.63
CA LEU A 118 -9.62 7.73 -10.73
C LEU A 118 -8.43 6.85 -10.36
N GLY A 119 -8.14 5.85 -11.20
CA GLY A 119 -7.01 4.95 -11.02
C GLY A 119 -6.19 4.79 -12.30
N TRP A 120 -4.89 4.48 -12.18
CA TRP A 120 -4.15 3.95 -13.33
C TRP A 120 -4.14 2.43 -13.30
N LEU A 121 -3.56 1.84 -12.25
CA LEU A 121 -3.53 0.40 -12.05
C LEU A 121 -4.09 0.04 -10.67
N GLN A 122 -5.05 -0.88 -10.65
CA GLN A 122 -5.60 -1.40 -9.41
C GLN A 122 -5.44 -2.91 -9.36
N LEU A 123 -4.86 -3.40 -8.28
CA LEU A 123 -4.61 -4.81 -8.02
C LEU A 123 -5.28 -5.20 -6.71
N GLY A 124 -6.19 -6.16 -6.74
CA GLY A 124 -6.84 -6.59 -5.50
C GLY A 124 -7.79 -7.76 -5.61
N LEU A 125 -8.59 -7.95 -4.55
CA LEU A 125 -9.67 -8.93 -4.55
C LEU A 125 -10.98 -8.29 -5.08
N LEU A 126 -11.24 -7.07 -4.63
CA LEU A 126 -12.36 -6.21 -4.97
C LEU A 126 -11.80 -4.87 -5.45
N SER A 127 -12.13 -4.49 -6.69
CA SER A 127 -11.80 -3.17 -7.24
C SER A 127 -13.08 -2.47 -7.64
N ASN A 128 -13.37 -1.34 -7.00
CA ASN A 128 -14.51 -0.49 -7.32
C ASN A 128 -14.02 0.91 -7.69
N HIS A 129 -14.29 1.35 -8.89
CA HIS A 129 -13.73 2.60 -9.37
C HIS A 129 -14.64 3.37 -10.31
N GLY A 130 -14.44 4.69 -10.37
CA GLY A 130 -15.09 5.52 -11.38
C GLY A 130 -14.49 5.22 -12.75
N MET A 131 -13.28 5.74 -12.99
CA MET A 131 -12.49 5.47 -14.18
C MET A 131 -11.13 4.90 -13.78
N SER A 132 -10.69 3.85 -14.44
CA SER A 132 -9.35 3.32 -14.27
C SER A 132 -8.77 2.96 -15.64
N PHE A 133 -7.44 2.92 -15.77
CA PHE A 133 -6.84 2.40 -17.01
C PHE A 133 -6.90 0.87 -17.03
N LEU A 134 -6.45 0.21 -15.95
CA LEU A 134 -6.43 -1.23 -15.81
C LEU A 134 -6.76 -1.67 -14.38
N ASN A 135 -7.66 -2.64 -14.25
CA ASN A 135 -8.01 -3.26 -12.99
C ASN A 135 -7.86 -4.77 -13.11
N ILE A 136 -7.15 -5.36 -12.15
CA ILE A 136 -6.94 -6.79 -12.06
C ILE A 136 -7.41 -7.23 -10.68
N ALA A 137 -8.63 -7.77 -10.65
CA ALA A 137 -9.23 -8.33 -9.46
C ALA A 137 -10.23 -9.42 -9.85
N PRO A 138 -10.44 -10.45 -9.03
CA PRO A 138 -11.53 -11.40 -9.24
C PRO A 138 -12.89 -10.74 -9.39
N ILE A 139 -13.13 -9.62 -8.70
CA ILE A 139 -14.35 -8.83 -8.79
C ILE A 139 -13.99 -7.37 -9.09
N ASN A 140 -14.41 -6.88 -10.25
CA ASN A 140 -14.24 -5.48 -10.66
C ASN A 140 -15.60 -4.80 -10.88
N SER A 141 -15.67 -3.51 -10.55
CA SER A 141 -16.80 -2.63 -10.84
C SER A 141 -16.28 -1.26 -11.26
N GLY A 142 -16.71 -0.72 -12.41
CA GLY A 142 -16.31 0.62 -12.85
C GLY A 142 -15.97 0.74 -14.33
N GLY A 143 -15.15 1.74 -14.67
CA GLY A 143 -14.66 1.97 -16.04
C GLY A 143 -13.24 1.46 -16.34
N GLY A 144 -12.86 1.45 -17.62
CA GLY A 144 -11.51 1.05 -18.06
C GLY A 144 -11.37 -0.36 -18.63
N VAL A 145 -10.15 -0.91 -18.56
CA VAL A 145 -9.89 -2.32 -18.82
C VAL A 145 -10.04 -3.10 -17.50
N GLN A 146 -10.89 -4.13 -17.49
CA GLN A 146 -11.09 -5.00 -16.34
C GLN A 146 -10.68 -6.43 -16.68
N ILE A 147 -9.87 -7.04 -15.82
CA ILE A 147 -9.47 -8.44 -15.89
C ILE A 147 -9.87 -9.11 -14.58
N GLY A 148 -10.80 -10.06 -14.66
CA GLY A 148 -11.40 -10.64 -13.47
C GLY A 148 -12.25 -11.87 -13.73
N ILE A 149 -12.86 -12.41 -12.68
CA ILE A 149 -13.87 -13.47 -12.82
C ILE A 149 -15.21 -12.81 -13.09
N ILE A 150 -15.52 -11.76 -12.32
CA ILE A 150 -16.74 -10.98 -12.40
C ILE A 150 -16.36 -9.53 -12.69
N ASN A 151 -16.86 -8.98 -13.78
CA ASN A 151 -16.65 -7.58 -14.16
C ASN A 151 -17.99 -6.89 -14.36
N ALA A 152 -18.10 -5.65 -13.89
CA ALA A 152 -19.30 -4.83 -14.00
C ALA A 152 -18.96 -3.36 -14.24
N GLY A 153 -19.92 -2.59 -14.74
CA GLY A 153 -19.82 -1.15 -14.92
C GLY A 153 -19.36 -0.72 -16.30
N THR A 154 -19.08 0.57 -16.45
CA THR A 154 -18.94 1.22 -17.75
C THR A 154 -17.53 1.10 -18.35
N SER A 155 -17.12 -0.13 -18.66
CA SER A 155 -15.76 -0.45 -19.05
C SER A 155 -15.54 -0.54 -20.55
N ALA A 156 -14.41 0.02 -20.98
CA ALA A 156 -13.97 -0.03 -22.38
C ALA A 156 -13.60 -1.46 -22.81
N LEU A 157 -13.19 -2.32 -21.88
CA LEU A 157 -12.92 -3.73 -22.14
C LEU A 157 -13.10 -4.55 -20.87
N GLN A 158 -13.94 -5.57 -20.93
CA GLN A 158 -14.09 -6.53 -19.84
C GLN A 158 -13.62 -7.93 -20.26
N LEU A 159 -12.62 -8.46 -19.57
CA LEU A 159 -12.07 -9.80 -19.73
C LEU A 159 -12.39 -10.61 -18.48
N GLY A 160 -13.33 -11.55 -18.60
CA GLY A 160 -13.74 -12.35 -17.46
C GLY A 160 -14.71 -13.46 -17.78
N VAL A 161 -15.03 -14.24 -16.74
CA VAL A 161 -15.96 -15.36 -16.85
C VAL A 161 -17.38 -14.84 -16.96
N ILE A 162 -17.73 -13.88 -16.10
CA ILE A 162 -19.03 -13.23 -16.03
C ILE A 162 -18.80 -11.73 -16.20
N ASN A 163 -19.32 -11.17 -17.29
CA ASN A 163 -19.26 -9.74 -17.55
C ASN A 163 -20.67 -9.18 -17.63
N PHE A 164 -20.96 -8.16 -16.82
CA PHE A 164 -22.20 -7.41 -16.88
C PHE A 164 -22.04 -6.31 -17.93
N CYS A 165 -22.82 -6.42 -19.00
CA CYS A 165 -22.49 -5.81 -20.28
C CYS A 165 -22.40 -4.29 -20.25
N ASP A 166 -21.42 -3.79 -21.01
CA ASP A 166 -21.30 -2.44 -21.56
C ASP A 166 -20.65 -2.57 -22.97
N ASP A 167 -20.33 -1.47 -23.66
CA ASP A 167 -19.95 -1.39 -25.10
C ASP A 167 -19.09 -2.54 -25.69
N LEU A 168 -18.00 -2.98 -25.02
CA LEU A 168 -17.08 -4.00 -25.55
C LEU A 168 -16.73 -5.07 -24.51
N VAL A 169 -17.31 -6.26 -24.70
CA VAL A 169 -17.15 -7.40 -23.80
C VAL A 169 -16.50 -8.57 -24.55
N LEU A 170 -15.50 -9.22 -23.95
CA LEU A 170 -15.00 -10.53 -24.38
C LEU A 170 -15.25 -11.57 -23.27
N PRO A 171 -16.49 -12.04 -23.11
CA PRO A 171 -16.86 -12.91 -22.01
C PRO A 171 -16.81 -14.40 -22.40
N VAL A 172 -16.67 -15.26 -21.38
CA VAL A 172 -17.20 -16.63 -21.47
C VAL A 172 -18.74 -16.61 -21.32
N PHE A 173 -19.25 -15.80 -20.38
CA PHE A 173 -20.67 -15.52 -20.19
C PHE A 173 -20.92 -14.01 -20.05
N ALA A 174 -21.81 -13.46 -20.88
CA ALA A 174 -22.23 -12.06 -20.82
C ALA A 174 -23.66 -11.98 -20.27
N TYR A 175 -23.92 -11.06 -19.36
CA TYR A 175 -25.27 -10.76 -18.89
C TYR A 175 -25.60 -9.30 -19.18
N CYS A 176 -26.45 -9.08 -20.18
CA CYS A 176 -26.91 -7.77 -20.58
C CYS A 176 -28.39 -7.62 -20.18
N TRP A 177 -28.75 -6.51 -19.54
CA TRP A 177 -30.15 -6.14 -19.32
C TRP A 177 -30.58 -5.20 -20.46
N ASP A 178 -31.69 -5.55 -21.12
CA ASP A 178 -32.37 -4.72 -22.11
C ASP A 178 -33.12 -3.54 -21.47
#